data_AF-A0A7X9H800-F1
#
_entry.id   AF-A0A7X9H800-F1
#
_cell.length_a   1.000
_cell.length_b   1.000
_cell.length_c   1.000
_cell.angle_alpha   90.00
_cell.angle_beta   90.00
_cell.angle_gamma   90.00
#
_symmetry.space_group_name_H-M   'P 1'
#
loop_
_entity.id
_entity.type
_entity.pdbx_description
1 polymer ?
#
loop_
_entity_poly.entity_id
_entity_poly.type
_entity_poly.pdbx_seq_one_letter_code
_entity_poly.pdbx_strand_id
1 'polypeptide(L)'
;MKKNFKYSLIFLSMAVLVVGITLFVNVLASTVDIKWDMTSNKMYSIGKQTETVVNGLKKEVDIVMLSDKEQLKSESGDLGFILVRFLEQYEKFENINVKFVDPDKNPGIVRDLDDTGILKPKQYDIIVKCDNKKKKLSIYDIFAQDSYGLMMFHGEQA
;
A
#
# COMPACT_ATOMS: atom_id res chain seq x y z
N MET A 1 -11.44 50.64 28.39
CA MET A 1 -10.75 49.39 28.83
C MET A 1 -11.51 48.08 28.57
N LYS A 2 -12.83 48.04 28.36
CA LYS A 2 -13.60 46.78 28.14
C LYS A 2 -13.38 46.05 26.80
N LYS A 3 -12.93 46.74 25.74
CA LYS A 3 -12.71 46.10 24.41
C LYS A 3 -11.57 45.09 24.44
N ASN A 4 -10.45 45.41 25.08
CA ASN A 4 -9.25 44.57 25.11
C ASN A 4 -9.44 43.25 25.89
N PHE A 5 -10.32 43.24 26.90
CA PHE A 5 -10.64 42.05 27.68
C PHE A 5 -11.42 41.00 26.87
N LYS A 6 -12.33 41.44 25.99
CA LYS A 6 -13.09 40.53 25.11
C LYS A 6 -12.18 39.83 24.10
N TYR A 7 -11.28 40.59 23.48
CA TYR A 7 -10.30 40.00 22.56
C TYR A 7 -9.34 39.05 23.29
N SER A 8 -8.87 39.42 24.48
CA SER A 8 -8.00 38.55 25.29
C SER A 8 -8.68 37.23 25.69
N LEU A 9 -9.97 37.25 26.00
CA LEU A 9 -10.77 36.05 26.27
C LEU A 9 -10.96 35.18 25.02
N ILE A 10 -11.19 35.80 23.86
CA ILE A 10 -11.28 35.08 22.58
C ILE A 10 -9.94 34.40 22.27
N PHE A 11 -8.81 35.12 22.38
CA PHE A 11 -7.48 34.53 22.18
C PHE A 11 -7.18 33.40 23.17
N LEU A 12 -7.53 33.57 24.45
CA LEU A 12 -7.35 32.51 25.45
C LEU A 12 -8.21 31.28 25.12
N SER A 13 -9.47 31.48 24.74
CA SER A 13 -10.34 30.37 24.33
C SER A 13 -9.83 29.64 23.08
N MET A 14 -9.30 30.39 22.10
CA MET A 14 -8.68 29.83 20.91
C MET A 14 -7.42 29.05 21.24
N ALA A 15 -6.56 29.57 22.13
CA ALA A 15 -5.36 28.88 22.57
C ALA A 15 -5.69 27.57 23.30
N VAL A 16 -6.66 27.60 24.22
CA VAL A 16 -7.13 26.40 24.92
C VAL A 16 -7.73 25.39 23.93
N LEU A 17 -8.49 25.85 22.94
CA LEU A 17 -9.08 24.99 21.92
C LEU A 17 -8.01 24.35 21.03
N VAL A 18 -7.01 25.11 20.59
CA VAL A 18 -5.87 24.58 19.81
C VAL A 18 -5.10 23.53 20.63
N VAL A 19 -4.77 23.83 21.89
CA VAL A 19 -4.11 22.86 22.78
C VAL A 19 -4.96 21.60 22.97
N GLY A 20 -6.26 21.78 23.19
CA GLY A 20 -7.22 20.67 23.30
C GLY A 20 -7.24 19.79 22.05
N ILE A 21 -7.31 20.38 20.87
CA ILE A 21 -7.26 19.66 19.58
C ILE A 21 -5.91 18.94 19.43
N THR A 22 -4.79 19.59 19.74
CA THR A 22 -3.47 18.96 19.64
C THR A 22 -3.35 17.75 20.54
N LEU A 23 -3.81 17.83 21.80
CA LEU A 23 -3.82 16.68 22.71
C LEU A 23 -4.71 15.55 22.18
N PHE A 24 -5.92 15.90 21.69
CA PHE A 24 -6.85 14.93 21.14
C PHE A 24 -6.29 14.21 19.90
N VAL A 25 -5.72 14.96 18.95
CA VAL A 25 -5.08 14.41 17.75
C VAL A 25 -3.89 13.53 18.12
N ASN A 26 -3.08 13.93 19.11
CA ASN A 26 -1.93 13.13 19.53
C ASN A 26 -2.35 11.80 20.18
N VAL A 27 -3.41 11.81 21.00
CA VAL A 27 -3.98 10.57 21.56
C VAL A 27 -4.55 9.67 20.46
N LEU A 28 -5.29 10.22 19.50
CA LEU A 28 -5.79 9.45 18.37
C LEU A 28 -4.66 8.85 17.53
N ALA A 29 -3.63 9.64 17.21
CA ALA A 29 -2.46 9.17 16.46
C ALA A 29 -1.70 8.05 17.21
N SER A 30 -1.68 8.08 18.55
CA SER A 30 -1.04 7.04 19.35
C SER A 30 -1.84 5.74 19.47
N THR A 31 -3.16 5.79 19.26
CA THR A 31 -4.06 4.65 19.48
C THR A 31 -4.52 3.98 18.20
N VAL A 32 -4.47 4.68 17.06
CA VAL A 32 -4.94 4.13 15.78
C VAL A 32 -3.87 4.25 14.70
N ASP A 33 -3.41 3.11 14.16
CA ASP A 33 -2.52 3.06 12.97
C ASP A 33 -3.34 3.32 11.68
N ILE A 34 -3.98 4.50 11.59
CA ILE A 34 -4.69 4.93 10.38
C ILE A 34 -3.69 5.57 9.44
N LYS A 35 -3.34 4.85 8.37
CA LYS A 35 -2.61 5.39 7.23
C LYS A 35 -3.60 5.91 6.21
N TRP A 36 -3.90 7.21 6.27
CA TRP A 36 -4.78 7.85 5.30
C TRP A 36 -4.03 8.20 4.02
N ASP A 37 -4.52 7.70 2.89
CA ASP A 37 -4.04 8.12 1.58
C ASP A 37 -4.54 9.54 1.29
N MET A 38 -3.65 10.52 1.38
CA MET A 38 -3.96 11.93 1.14
C MET A 38 -3.75 12.37 -0.31
N THR A 39 -3.44 11.45 -1.23
CA THR A 39 -3.28 11.78 -2.64
C THR A 39 -4.63 12.11 -3.28
N SER A 40 -4.63 13.05 -4.22
CA SER A 40 -5.86 13.52 -4.88
C SER A 40 -6.61 12.41 -5.60
N ASN A 41 -5.89 11.44 -6.17
CA ASN A 41 -6.41 10.30 -6.90
C ASN A 41 -6.45 9.00 -6.08
N LYS A 42 -6.17 9.05 -4.76
CA LYS A 42 -6.09 7.87 -3.91
C LYS A 42 -5.19 6.77 -4.49
N MET A 43 -4.03 7.16 -5.04
CA MET A 43 -3.16 6.26 -5.80
C MET A 43 -2.69 5.05 -4.98
N TYR A 44 -2.63 5.14 -3.66
CA TYR A 44 -2.21 4.04 -2.78
C TYR A 44 -3.38 3.23 -2.24
N SER A 45 -4.63 3.58 -2.56
CA SER A 45 -5.83 2.93 -2.05
C SER A 45 -6.50 2.09 -3.12
N ILE A 46 -6.99 0.93 -2.75
CA ILE A 46 -7.81 0.11 -3.64
C ILE A 46 -9.22 0.71 -3.81
N GLY A 47 -9.85 0.46 -4.95
CA GLY A 47 -11.19 0.96 -5.23
C GLY A 47 -12.30 0.15 -4.56
N LYS A 48 -13.49 0.74 -4.38
CA LYS A 48 -14.68 0.06 -3.82
C LYS A 48 -15.06 -1.23 -4.56
N GLN A 49 -14.83 -1.27 -5.87
CA GLN A 49 -15.09 -2.47 -6.68
C GLN A 49 -14.13 -3.60 -6.27
N THR A 50 -12.83 -3.31 -6.15
CA THR A 50 -11.82 -4.24 -5.64
C THR A 50 -12.14 -4.70 -4.23
N GLU A 51 -12.50 -3.78 -3.31
CA GLU A 51 -12.93 -4.13 -1.95
C GLU A 51 -14.11 -5.12 -1.97
N THR A 52 -15.10 -4.91 -2.85
CA THR A 52 -16.26 -5.80 -2.97
C THR A 52 -15.85 -7.18 -3.47
N VAL A 53 -14.96 -7.24 -4.46
CA VAL A 53 -14.46 -8.51 -5.01
C VAL A 53 -13.65 -9.27 -3.96
N VAL A 54 -12.72 -8.60 -3.29
CA VAL A 54 -11.82 -9.20 -2.31
C VAL A 54 -12.58 -9.69 -1.07
N ASN A 55 -13.53 -8.92 -0.55
CA ASN A 55 -14.38 -9.36 0.56
C ASN A 55 -15.29 -10.54 0.20
N GLY A 56 -15.61 -10.72 -1.09
CA GLY A 56 -16.40 -11.83 -1.59
C GLY A 56 -15.59 -13.11 -1.85
N LEU A 57 -14.27 -13.09 -1.67
CA LEU A 57 -13.43 -14.26 -1.88
C LEU A 57 -13.78 -15.35 -0.87
N LYS A 58 -14.01 -16.57 -1.38
CA LYS A 58 -14.26 -17.77 -0.56
C LYS A 58 -13.01 -18.63 -0.35
N LYS A 59 -11.92 -18.24 -0.99
CA LYS A 59 -10.66 -18.97 -1.04
C LYS A 59 -9.54 -18.00 -0.77
N GLU A 60 -8.51 -18.48 -0.11
CA GLU A 60 -7.30 -17.72 0.14
C GLU A 60 -6.57 -17.43 -1.18
N VAL A 61 -6.02 -16.23 -1.25
CA VAL A 61 -5.19 -15.76 -2.36
C VAL A 61 -3.85 -15.32 -1.79
N ASP A 62 -2.78 -15.95 -2.26
CA ASP A 62 -1.41 -15.52 -1.97
C ASP A 62 -0.94 -14.55 -3.07
N ILE A 63 -0.45 -13.37 -2.68
CA ILE A 63 0.24 -12.41 -3.54
C ILE A 63 1.72 -12.43 -3.16
N VAL A 64 2.56 -13.03 -3.98
CA VAL A 64 3.99 -13.19 -3.72
C VAL A 64 4.79 -12.24 -4.59
N MET A 65 5.34 -11.19 -4.00
CA MET A 65 6.30 -10.29 -4.62
C MET A 65 7.71 -10.89 -4.53
N LEU A 66 8.35 -11.12 -5.68
CA LEU A 66 9.69 -11.71 -5.75
C LEU A 66 10.78 -10.67 -5.55
N SER A 67 10.82 -10.08 -4.36
CA SER A 67 11.83 -9.13 -3.91
C SER A 67 11.80 -9.05 -2.38
N ASP A 68 12.91 -8.62 -1.79
CA ASP A 68 12.93 -8.22 -0.38
C ASP A 68 12.18 -6.90 -0.19
N LYS A 69 11.33 -6.80 0.84
CA LYS A 69 10.47 -5.64 1.08
C LYS A 69 11.26 -4.35 1.32
N GLU A 70 12.34 -4.43 2.10
CA GLU A 70 13.14 -3.25 2.47
C GLU A 70 14.10 -2.87 1.35
N GLN A 71 14.62 -3.86 0.62
CA GLN A 71 15.37 -3.64 -0.61
C GLN A 71 14.51 -2.91 -1.65
N LEU A 72 13.26 -3.35 -1.85
CA LEU A 72 12.34 -2.73 -2.80
C LEU A 72 12.10 -1.25 -2.46
N LYS A 73 11.87 -0.92 -1.19
CA LYS A 73 11.69 0.48 -0.74
C LYS A 73 12.96 1.34 -0.91
N SER A 74 14.14 0.77 -0.69
CA SER A 74 15.39 1.53 -0.67
C SER A 74 16.04 1.67 -2.04
N GLU A 75 16.04 0.61 -2.85
CA GLU A 75 16.74 0.58 -4.15
C GLU A 75 15.88 1.07 -5.31
N SER A 76 14.55 0.88 -5.24
CA SER A 76 13.63 1.28 -6.33
C SER A 76 12.99 2.66 -6.11
N GLY A 77 13.48 3.42 -5.13
CA GLY A 77 13.00 4.76 -4.79
C GLY A 77 11.48 4.82 -4.59
N ASP A 78 10.87 5.90 -5.09
CA ASP A 78 9.44 6.14 -4.94
C ASP A 78 8.57 5.02 -5.52
N LEU A 79 8.98 4.40 -6.64
CA LEU A 79 8.23 3.31 -7.27
C LEU A 79 8.16 2.08 -6.37
N GLY A 80 9.27 1.74 -5.72
CA GLY A 80 9.31 0.64 -4.76
C GLY A 80 8.44 0.92 -3.54
N PHE A 81 8.51 2.14 -3.01
CA PHE A 81 7.66 2.56 -1.90
C PHE A 81 6.17 2.49 -2.28
N ILE A 82 5.80 2.97 -3.46
CA ILE A 82 4.45 2.91 -4.00
C ILE A 82 3.97 1.48 -4.11
N LEU A 83 4.77 0.60 -4.71
CA LEU A 83 4.39 -0.79 -4.90
C LEU A 83 4.17 -1.49 -3.56
N VAL A 84 5.07 -1.30 -2.59
CA VAL A 84 4.90 -1.90 -1.27
C VAL A 84 3.64 -1.39 -0.59
N ARG A 85 3.40 -0.07 -0.58
CA ARG A 85 2.21 0.54 0.03
C ARG A 85 0.92 0.05 -0.61
N PHE A 86 0.92 -0.10 -1.92
CA PHE A 86 -0.22 -0.59 -2.67
C PHE A 86 -0.52 -2.05 -2.32
N LEU A 87 0.50 -2.92 -2.32
CA LEU A 87 0.34 -4.32 -1.94
C LEU A 87 -0.07 -4.48 -0.47
N GLU A 88 0.42 -3.65 0.44
CA GLU A 88 0.00 -3.62 1.86
C GLU A 88 -1.50 -3.30 2.04
N GLN A 89 -2.18 -2.65 1.08
CA GLN A 89 -3.63 -2.48 1.18
C GLN A 89 -4.38 -3.80 1.11
N TYR A 90 -3.84 -4.76 0.36
CA TYR A 90 -4.43 -6.07 0.19
C TYR A 90 -4.26 -6.96 1.44
N GLU A 91 -3.23 -6.72 2.28
CA GLU A 91 -3.03 -7.44 3.56
C GLU A 91 -4.16 -7.21 4.58
N LYS A 92 -4.97 -6.17 4.39
CA LYS A 92 -6.08 -5.84 5.30
C LYS A 92 -7.26 -6.82 5.20
N PHE A 93 -7.26 -7.67 4.19
CA PHE A 93 -8.36 -8.60 3.90
C PHE A 93 -8.02 -10.01 4.37
N GLU A 94 -8.94 -10.62 5.11
CA GLU A 94 -8.74 -11.93 5.76
C GLU A 94 -8.29 -13.05 4.80
N ASN A 95 -8.82 -13.05 3.58
CA ASN A 95 -8.54 -14.06 2.57
C ASN A 95 -7.36 -13.72 1.64
N ILE A 96 -6.59 -12.66 1.93
CA ILE A 96 -5.42 -12.30 1.15
C ILE A 96 -4.16 -12.32 2.01
N ASN A 97 -3.13 -12.99 1.49
CA ASN A 97 -1.83 -13.08 2.11
C ASN A 97 -0.78 -12.48 1.18
N VAL A 98 -0.14 -11.39 1.59
CA VAL A 98 0.92 -10.75 0.81
C VAL A 98 2.28 -11.16 1.38
N LYS A 99 3.17 -11.62 0.50
CA LYS A 99 4.52 -12.08 0.86
C LYS A 99 5.55 -11.38 0.00
N PHE A 100 6.63 -10.95 0.63
CA PHE A 100 7.83 -10.44 -0.04
C PHE A 100 8.93 -11.47 0.15
N VAL A 101 9.36 -12.10 -0.95
CA VAL A 101 10.36 -13.18 -0.91
C VAL A 101 11.45 -12.88 -1.92
N ASP A 102 12.65 -12.66 -1.41
CA ASP A 102 13.85 -12.52 -2.23
C ASP A 102 14.24 -13.89 -2.84
N PRO A 103 14.19 -14.07 -4.17
CA PRO A 103 14.50 -15.34 -4.82
C PRO A 103 15.98 -15.69 -4.75
N ASP A 104 16.88 -14.72 -4.58
CA ASP A 104 18.32 -14.98 -4.46
C ASP A 104 18.66 -15.51 -3.06
N LYS A 105 17.97 -15.01 -2.02
CA LYS A 105 18.08 -15.53 -0.66
C LYS A 105 17.29 -16.83 -0.45
N ASN A 106 16.23 -17.05 -1.24
CA ASN A 106 15.34 -18.22 -1.13
C ASN A 106 15.15 -18.91 -2.49
N PRO A 107 16.16 -19.58 -3.06
CA PRO A 107 16.11 -20.12 -4.42
C PRO A 107 15.00 -21.17 -4.65
N GLY A 108 14.50 -21.80 -3.58
CA GLY A 108 13.38 -22.75 -3.66
C GLY A 108 12.06 -22.10 -4.08
N ILE A 109 11.86 -20.81 -3.80
CA ILE A 109 10.57 -20.14 -4.04
C ILE A 109 10.20 -20.14 -5.52
N VAL A 110 11.18 -19.95 -6.41
CA VAL A 110 10.96 -19.91 -7.87
C VAL A 110 10.45 -21.28 -8.35
N ARG A 111 11.02 -22.37 -7.83
CA ARG A 111 10.61 -23.74 -8.17
C ARG A 111 9.21 -24.06 -7.65
N ASP A 112 8.88 -23.62 -6.44
CA ASP A 112 7.57 -23.87 -5.84
C ASP A 112 6.45 -23.09 -6.56
N LEU A 113 6.77 -21.89 -7.03
CA LEU A 113 5.86 -21.07 -7.82
C LEU A 113 5.74 -21.57 -9.27
N ASP A 114 6.78 -22.18 -9.84
CA ASP A 114 6.81 -22.67 -11.23
C ASP A 114 6.75 -24.21 -11.35
N ASP A 115 5.77 -24.82 -10.69
CA ASP A 115 5.49 -26.27 -10.75
C ASP A 115 5.20 -26.81 -12.16
N THR A 116 4.76 -25.95 -13.07
CA THR A 116 4.48 -26.30 -14.48
C THR A 116 5.64 -25.98 -15.43
N GLY A 117 6.63 -25.20 -15.00
CA GLY A 117 7.72 -24.69 -15.86
C GLY A 117 7.30 -23.61 -16.88
N ILE A 118 6.05 -23.13 -16.79
CA ILE A 118 5.46 -22.19 -17.75
C ILE A 118 5.59 -20.74 -17.25
N LEU A 119 5.48 -20.52 -15.94
CA LEU A 119 5.42 -19.17 -15.37
C LEU A 119 6.76 -18.45 -15.48
N LYS A 120 7.87 -19.18 -15.31
CA LYS A 120 9.24 -18.64 -15.31
C LYS A 120 9.34 -17.34 -14.49
N PRO A 121 9.04 -17.39 -13.18
CA PRO A 121 9.11 -16.23 -12.30
C PRO A 121 10.55 -15.72 -12.21
N LYS A 122 10.72 -14.39 -12.22
CA LYS A 122 12.00 -13.72 -11.99
C LYS A 122 11.86 -12.67 -10.89
N GLN A 123 13.00 -12.15 -10.44
CA GLN A 123 13.05 -11.03 -9.50
C GLN A 123 12.18 -9.86 -10.01
N TYR A 124 11.48 -9.22 -9.08
CA TYR A 124 10.49 -8.16 -9.28
C TYR A 124 9.17 -8.58 -9.97
N ASP A 125 8.96 -9.85 -10.32
CA ASP A 125 7.63 -10.33 -10.70
C ASP A 125 6.75 -10.50 -9.45
N ILE A 126 5.44 -10.33 -9.64
CA ILE A 126 4.40 -10.62 -8.65
C ILE A 126 3.66 -11.87 -9.10
N ILE A 127 3.57 -12.87 -8.22
CA ILE A 127 2.82 -14.10 -8.47
C ILE A 127 1.57 -14.11 -7.61
N VAL A 128 0.40 -14.06 -8.25
CA VAL A 128 -0.89 -14.23 -7.59
C VAL A 128 -1.30 -15.69 -7.70
N LYS A 129 -1.48 -16.36 -6.57
CA LYS A 129 -1.83 -17.78 -6.47
C LYS A 129 -3.16 -17.95 -5.73
N CYS A 130 -4.03 -18.79 -6.26
CA CYS A 130 -5.24 -19.27 -5.60
C CYS A 130 -5.41 -20.76 -5.93
N ASP A 131 -5.28 -21.63 -4.92
CA ASP A 131 -5.16 -23.07 -5.09
C ASP A 131 -4.08 -23.45 -6.15
N ASN A 132 -4.51 -24.11 -7.23
CA ASN A 132 -3.68 -24.57 -8.36
C ASN A 132 -3.58 -23.52 -9.48
N LYS A 133 -4.28 -22.38 -9.36
CA LYS A 133 -4.21 -21.30 -10.35
C LYS A 133 -3.14 -20.31 -9.93
N LYS A 134 -2.28 -19.94 -10.87
CA LYS A 134 -1.22 -18.97 -10.67
C LYS A 134 -1.23 -17.99 -11.84
N LYS A 135 -1.05 -16.71 -11.55
CA LYS A 135 -0.87 -15.66 -12.54
C LYS A 135 0.36 -14.85 -12.19
N LYS A 136 1.21 -14.65 -13.19
CA LYS A 136 2.37 -13.78 -13.11
C LYS A 136 2.01 -12.39 -13.62
N LEU A 137 2.43 -11.38 -12.87
CA LEU A 137 2.40 -9.97 -13.24
C LEU A 137 3.85 -9.48 -13.19
N SER A 138 4.23 -8.70 -14.19
CA SER A 138 5.48 -7.96 -14.20
C SER A 138 5.26 -6.54 -13.66
N ILE A 139 6.35 -5.83 -13.39
CA ILE A 139 6.27 -4.40 -13.04
C ILE A 139 5.56 -3.56 -14.11
N TYR A 140 5.63 -3.96 -15.39
CA TYR A 140 4.99 -3.25 -16.50
C TYR A 140 3.47 -3.45 -16.56
N ASP A 141 2.94 -4.45 -15.84
CA ASP A 141 1.50 -4.63 -15.67
C ASP A 141 0.93 -3.70 -14.59
N ILE A 142 1.80 -3.15 -13.72
CA ILE A 142 1.42 -2.28 -12.60
C ILE A 142 1.69 -0.81 -12.91
N PHE A 143 2.83 -0.53 -13.54
CA PHE A 143 3.29 0.82 -13.85
C PHE A 143 3.14 1.10 -15.35
N ALA A 144 2.54 2.23 -15.68
CA ALA A 144 2.50 2.74 -17.05
C ALA A 144 3.79 3.49 -17.37
N GLN A 145 4.27 3.39 -18.61
CA GLN A 145 5.41 4.18 -19.07
C GLN A 145 4.91 5.36 -19.91
N ASP A 146 5.40 6.56 -19.62
CA ASP A 146 5.11 7.74 -20.43
C ASP A 146 5.97 7.82 -21.71
N SER A 147 5.74 8.84 -22.54
CA SER A 147 6.48 9.06 -23.79
C SER A 147 7.97 9.33 -23.61
N TYR A 148 8.42 9.69 -22.40
CA TYR A 148 9.83 9.94 -22.07
C TYR A 148 10.50 8.75 -21.37
N GLY A 149 9.77 7.66 -21.19
CA GLY A 149 10.26 6.45 -20.53
C GLY A 149 10.11 6.47 -19.00
N LEU A 150 9.48 7.49 -18.43
CA LEU A 150 9.22 7.58 -16.99
C LEU A 150 8.10 6.62 -16.60
N MET A 151 8.35 5.81 -15.57
CA MET A 151 7.35 4.89 -15.03
C MET A 151 6.44 5.66 -14.06
N MET A 152 5.12 5.54 -14.27
CA MET A 152 4.09 6.19 -13.48
C MET A 152 3.12 5.15 -12.93
N PHE A 153 2.72 5.35 -11.67
CA PHE A 153 1.65 4.59 -11.05
C PHE A 153 0.40 5.45 -10.95
N HIS A 154 -0.66 5.03 -11.62
CA HIS A 154 -1.93 5.75 -11.58
C HIS A 154 -2.82 5.30 -10.40
N GLY A 155 -2.59 4.11 -9.84
CA GLY A 155 -3.49 3.50 -8.87
C GLY A 155 -4.77 2.97 -9.53
N GLU A 156 -5.65 2.36 -8.74
CA GLU A 156 -6.90 1.75 -9.23
C GLU A 156 -8.03 2.76 -9.50
N GLN A 157 -7.90 3.97 -8.95
CA GLN A 157 -8.96 4.97 -8.91
C GLN A 157 -8.68 6.18 -9.81
N ALA A 158 -7.65 6.08 -10.67
CA ALA A 158 -7.31 7.09 -11.66
C ALA A 158 -8.20 7.04 -12.91
#